data_AF-A0A349MUM8-F1
#
_entry.id   AF-A0A349MUM8-F1
#
_cell.length_a   1.000
_cell.length_b   1.000
_cell.length_c   1.000
_cell.angle_alpha   90.00
_cell.angle_beta   90.00
_cell.angle_gamma   90.00
#
_symmetry.space_group_name_H-M   'P 1'
#
loop_
_entity.id
_entity.type
_entity.pdbx_description
1 polymer ?
#
loop_
_entity_poly.entity_id
_entity_poly.type
_entity_poly.pdbx_seq_one_letter_code
_entity_poly.pdbx_strand_id
1 'polypeptide(L)'
;MAKKQTAGRKQLGDFAPQFAALNDDVLFGEVWSKEDALSAHDRSLITIASIISAGNTEQLEAHLRIGKQNGITKEEIVAEITHLAFYAGWPKAWSAFNRAKEIWTDDEEEK
;
A
#
# COMPACT_ATOMS: atom_id res chain seq x y z
N MET A 1 5.26 13.44 12.72
CA MET A 1 4.04 13.96 12.07
C MET A 1 4.07 13.45 10.64
N ALA A 2 3.17 12.53 10.28
CA ALA A 2 3.07 12.04 8.91
C ALA A 2 2.87 13.22 7.94
N LYS A 3 3.54 13.19 6.78
CA LYS A 3 3.42 14.23 5.76
C LYS A 3 1.96 14.31 5.31
N LYS A 4 1.34 15.49 5.39
CA LYS A 4 -0.06 15.67 4.99
C LYS A 4 -0.27 15.24 3.53
N GLN A 5 -1.14 14.27 3.32
CA GLN A 5 -1.53 13.83 1.98
C GLN A 5 -2.36 14.92 1.28
N THR A 6 -2.04 15.20 0.02
CA THR A 6 -2.72 16.22 -0.81
C THR A 6 -2.93 15.76 -2.26
N ALA A 7 -2.63 14.50 -2.57
CA ALA A 7 -2.72 13.98 -3.93
C ALA A 7 -4.15 14.04 -4.47
N GLY A 8 -5.16 13.79 -3.64
CA GLY A 8 -6.56 13.84 -4.04
C GLY A 8 -6.92 15.22 -4.60
N ARG A 9 -6.68 16.28 -3.83
CA ARG A 9 -6.95 17.65 -4.29
C ARG A 9 -6.07 18.09 -5.45
N LYS A 10 -4.79 17.69 -5.47
CA LYS A 10 -3.87 18.07 -6.55
C LYS A 10 -4.20 17.44 -7.89
N GLN A 11 -4.68 16.19 -7.90
CA GLN A 11 -4.91 15.45 -9.13
C GLN A 11 -6.38 15.46 -9.57
N LEU A 12 -7.30 15.49 -8.61
CA LEU A 12 -8.74 15.30 -8.86
C LEU A 12 -9.59 16.46 -8.32
N GLY A 13 -8.99 17.55 -7.84
CA GLY A 13 -9.71 18.66 -7.21
C GLY A 13 -10.79 19.28 -8.10
N ASP A 14 -10.50 19.48 -9.39
CA ASP A 14 -11.46 20.07 -10.33
C ASP A 14 -12.42 19.02 -10.91
N PHE A 15 -11.95 17.78 -11.10
CA PHE A 15 -12.72 16.72 -11.75
C PHE A 15 -13.68 16.01 -10.80
N ALA A 16 -13.23 15.69 -9.58
CA ALA A 16 -13.97 14.95 -8.57
C ALA A 16 -13.73 15.54 -7.17
N PRO A 17 -14.19 16.78 -6.90
CA PRO A 17 -13.85 17.55 -5.70
C PRO A 17 -14.22 16.83 -4.39
N GLN A 18 -15.37 16.17 -4.34
CA GLN A 18 -15.79 15.44 -3.14
C GLN A 18 -14.90 14.23 -2.87
N PHE A 19 -14.55 13.48 -3.91
CA PHE A 19 -13.65 12.33 -3.78
C PHE A 19 -12.25 12.78 -3.33
N ALA A 20 -11.74 13.85 -3.93
CA ALA A 20 -10.48 14.47 -3.53
C ALA A 20 -10.46 14.89 -2.05
N ALA A 21 -11.55 15.48 -1.56
CA ALA A 21 -11.69 15.87 -0.16
C ALA A 21 -11.73 14.64 0.77
N LEU A 22 -12.52 13.61 0.43
CA LEU A 22 -12.61 12.37 1.23
C LEU A 22 -11.26 11.64 1.30
N ASN A 23 -10.50 11.61 0.19
CA ASN A 23 -9.16 11.03 0.17
C ASN A 23 -8.22 11.76 1.14
N ASP A 24 -8.10 13.07 1.01
CA ASP A 24 -7.10 13.82 1.76
C ASP A 24 -7.49 14.01 3.23
N ASP A 25 -8.76 14.29 3.52
CA ASP A 25 -9.21 14.63 4.87
C ASP A 25 -9.61 13.40 5.68
N VAL A 26 -10.43 12.51 5.11
CA VAL A 26 -10.99 11.38 5.86
C VAL A 26 -10.04 10.19 5.80
N LEU A 27 -9.68 9.71 4.61
CA LEU A 27 -8.84 8.53 4.47
C LEU A 27 -7.47 8.77 5.10
N PHE A 28 -6.73 9.80 4.64
CA PHE A 28 -5.39 10.06 5.16
C PHE A 28 -5.36 10.96 6.40
N GLY A 29 -6.23 11.97 6.47
CA GLY A 29 -6.26 12.91 7.59
C GLY A 29 -6.84 12.33 8.87
N GLU A 30 -7.72 11.33 8.81
CA GLU A 30 -8.38 10.75 9.99
C GLU A 30 -8.12 9.24 10.16
N VAL A 31 -8.30 8.42 9.12
CA VAL A 31 -8.26 6.95 9.29
C VAL A 31 -6.82 6.45 9.39
N TRP A 32 -5.96 6.87 8.46
CA TRP A 32 -4.54 6.49 8.47
C TRP A 32 -3.74 7.19 9.55
N SER A 33 -4.16 8.37 10.01
CA SER A 33 -3.45 9.14 11.05
C SER A 33 -3.63 8.57 12.47
N LYS A 34 -4.60 7.67 12.68
CA LYS A 34 -4.86 6.98 13.96
C LYS A 34 -3.86 5.84 14.19
N GLU A 35 -2.59 6.19 14.29
CA GLU A 35 -1.48 5.23 14.47
C GLU A 35 -1.33 4.73 15.92
N ASP A 36 -2.08 5.31 16.86
CA ASP A 36 -2.09 4.94 18.27
C ASP A 36 -2.69 3.56 18.55
N ALA A 37 -3.66 3.13 17.74
CA ALA A 37 -4.32 1.82 17.86
C ALA A 37 -3.79 0.76 16.88
N LEU A 38 -3.31 1.19 15.72
CA LEU A 38 -2.77 0.30 14.68
C LEU A 38 -1.72 1.06 13.88
N SER A 39 -0.49 0.56 13.87
CA SER A 39 0.65 1.27 13.29
C SER A 39 0.51 1.48 11.78
N ALA A 40 1.23 2.47 11.23
CA ALA A 40 1.30 2.66 9.78
C ALA A 40 1.84 1.42 9.04
N HIS A 41 2.74 0.68 9.69
CA HIS A 41 3.24 -0.60 9.23
C HIS A 41 2.12 -1.64 9.05
N ASP A 42 1.36 -1.90 10.11
CA ASP A 42 0.32 -2.93 10.10
C ASP A 42 -0.86 -2.54 9.20
N ARG A 43 -1.19 -1.24 9.15
CA ARG A 43 -2.18 -0.69 8.20
C ARG A 43 -1.76 -0.95 6.76
N SER A 44 -0.48 -0.80 6.44
CA SER A 44 0.05 -1.10 5.10
C SER A 44 -0.05 -2.58 4.78
N LEU A 45 0.33 -3.49 5.69
CA LEU A 45 0.17 -4.93 5.50
C LEU A 45 -1.30 -5.27 5.20
N ILE A 46 -2.23 -4.83 6.04
CA ILE A 46 -3.67 -5.12 5.84
C ILE A 46 -4.19 -4.55 4.51
N THR A 47 -3.73 -3.37 4.12
CA THR A 47 -4.14 -2.73 2.86
C THR A 47 -3.61 -3.51 1.66
N ILE A 48 -2.33 -3.91 1.68
CA ILE A 48 -1.71 -4.72 0.64
C ILE A 48 -2.42 -6.06 0.52
N ALA A 49 -2.66 -6.76 1.63
CA ALA A 49 -3.42 -8.01 1.65
C ALA A 49 -4.81 -7.86 1.01
N SER A 50 -5.51 -6.77 1.32
CA SER A 50 -6.84 -6.48 0.80
C SER A 50 -6.82 -6.23 -0.71
N ILE A 51 -5.84 -5.45 -1.20
CA ILE A 51 -5.64 -5.16 -2.62
C ILE A 51 -5.33 -6.43 -3.41
N ILE A 52 -4.40 -7.26 -2.89
CA ILE A 52 -4.04 -8.54 -3.49
C ILE A 52 -5.26 -9.45 -3.54
N SER A 53 -5.99 -9.58 -2.43
CA SER A 53 -7.18 -10.44 -2.34
C SER A 53 -8.30 -10.01 -3.29
N ALA A 54 -8.48 -8.70 -3.49
CA ALA A 54 -9.45 -8.16 -4.45
C ALA A 54 -9.00 -8.31 -5.92
N GLY A 55 -7.70 -8.48 -6.18
CA GLY A 55 -7.14 -8.49 -7.54
C GLY A 55 -6.91 -7.10 -8.13
N ASN A 56 -6.82 -6.06 -7.30
CA ASN A 56 -6.71 -4.65 -7.71
C ASN A 56 -5.24 -4.27 -8.00
N THR A 57 -4.60 -4.96 -8.94
CA THR A 57 -3.16 -4.85 -9.20
C THR A 57 -2.68 -3.45 -9.59
N GLU A 58 -3.55 -2.62 -10.17
CA GLU A 58 -3.24 -1.22 -10.53
C GLU A 58 -2.89 -0.35 -9.31
N GLN A 59 -3.49 -0.63 -8.14
CA GLN A 59 -3.22 0.10 -6.90
C GLN A 59 -2.03 -0.47 -6.13
N LEU A 60 -1.61 -1.70 -6.46
CA LEU A 60 -0.67 -2.46 -5.66
C LEU A 60 0.72 -1.80 -5.60
N GLU A 61 1.22 -1.24 -6.70
CA GLU A 61 2.55 -0.59 -6.70
C GLU A 61 2.62 0.56 -5.68
N ALA A 62 1.63 1.46 -5.69
CA ALA A 62 1.60 2.60 -4.79
C ALA A 62 1.60 2.15 -3.32
N HIS A 63 0.79 1.15 -2.98
CA HIS A 63 0.68 0.64 -1.62
C HIS A 63 1.89 -0.19 -1.17
N LEU A 64 2.55 -0.91 -2.08
CA LEU A 64 3.83 -1.56 -1.79
C LEU A 64 4.93 -0.54 -1.48
N ARG A 65 5.03 0.57 -2.23
CA ARG A 65 5.98 1.65 -1.97
C ARG A 65 5.69 2.35 -0.63
N ILE A 66 4.41 2.61 -0.32
CA ILE A 66 3.99 3.15 0.99
C ILE A 66 4.33 2.15 2.10
N GLY A 67 4.09 0.86 1.89
CA GLY A 67 4.44 -0.21 2.81
C GLY A 67 5.93 -0.23 3.17
N LYS A 68 6.80 -0.18 2.15
CA LYS A 68 8.25 -0.08 2.33
C LYS A 68 8.64 1.18 3.12
N GLN A 69 8.05 2.34 2.80
CA GLN A 69 8.29 3.60 3.54
C GLN A 69 7.83 3.52 5.01
N ASN A 70 6.76 2.76 5.28
CA ASN A 70 6.25 2.50 6.62
C ASN A 70 7.00 1.37 7.35
N GLY A 71 8.06 0.82 6.76
CA GLY A 71 8.98 -0.12 7.40
C GLY A 71 8.74 -1.60 7.10
N ILE A 72 7.83 -1.95 6.17
CA ILE A 72 7.64 -3.36 5.78
C ILE A 72 8.93 -3.87 5.14
N THR A 73 9.48 -4.93 5.75
CA THR A 73 10.70 -5.58 5.31
C THR A 73 10.47 -6.47 4.08
N LYS A 74 11.57 -6.83 3.40
CA LYS A 74 11.53 -7.80 2.29
C LYS A 74 10.99 -9.14 2.78
N GLU A 75 11.40 -9.55 3.98
CA GLU A 75 11.00 -10.79 4.62
C GLU A 75 9.49 -10.81 4.91
N GLU A 76 8.94 -9.72 5.46
CA GLU A 76 7.51 -9.60 5.76
C GLU A 76 6.65 -9.63 4.50
N ILE A 77 6.98 -8.84 3.47
CA ILE A 77 6.18 -8.82 2.24
C ILE A 77 6.23 -10.15 1.49
N VAL A 78 7.38 -10.85 1.52
CA VAL A 78 7.50 -12.20 0.96
C VAL A 78 6.62 -13.19 1.74
N ALA A 79 6.65 -13.13 3.06
CA ALA A 79 5.83 -14.00 3.91
C ALA A 79 4.33 -13.74 3.70
N GLU A 80 3.90 -12.47 3.64
CA GLU A 80 2.52 -12.06 3.42
C GLU A 80 1.99 -12.58 2.08
N ILE A 81 2.67 -12.27 0.97
CA ILE A 81 2.22 -12.68 -0.38
C ILE A 81 2.19 -14.20 -0.50
N THR A 82 3.18 -14.90 0.07
CA THR A 82 3.21 -16.37 0.10
C THR A 82 2.01 -16.92 0.87
N HIS A 83 1.68 -16.35 2.03
CA HIS A 83 0.52 -16.75 2.81
C HIS A 83 -0.77 -16.55 2.02
N LEU A 84 -0.94 -15.38 1.39
CA LEU A 84 -2.10 -15.04 0.58
C LEU A 84 -2.24 -15.91 -0.67
N ALA A 85 -1.18 -16.53 -1.18
CA ALA A 85 -1.28 -17.48 -2.30
C ALA A 85 -2.25 -18.63 -2.00
N PHE A 86 -2.35 -19.05 -0.74
CA PHE A 86 -3.25 -20.11 -0.29
C PHE A 86 -4.70 -19.64 -0.07
N TYR A 87 -4.91 -18.37 0.29
CA TYR A 87 -6.24 -17.83 0.63
C TYR A 87 -6.88 -17.03 -0.50
N ALA A 88 -6.08 -16.37 -1.34
CA ALA A 88 -6.51 -15.52 -2.44
C ALA A 88 -6.17 -16.12 -3.82
N GLY A 89 -5.35 -17.17 -3.87
CA GLY A 89 -5.03 -17.94 -5.07
C GLY A 89 -3.69 -17.57 -5.71
N TRP A 90 -3.03 -18.60 -6.29
CA TRP A 90 -1.70 -18.50 -6.90
C TRP A 90 -1.55 -17.41 -7.96
N PRO A 91 -2.52 -17.18 -8.88
CA PRO A 91 -2.38 -16.14 -9.90
C PRO A 91 -2.21 -14.73 -9.30
N LYS A 92 -2.95 -14.41 -8.23
CA LYS A 92 -2.88 -13.10 -7.57
C LYS A 92 -1.54 -12.91 -6.85
N ALA A 93 -1.03 -13.97 -6.22
CA ALA A 93 0.30 -13.95 -5.61
C ALA A 93 1.41 -13.74 -6.67
N TRP A 94 1.29 -14.36 -7.85
CA TRP A 94 2.25 -14.17 -8.94
C TRP A 94 2.29 -12.73 -9.45
N SER A 95 1.10 -12.14 -9.67
CA SER A 95 0.99 -10.72 -10.04
C SER A 95 1.58 -9.81 -8.95
N ALA A 96 1.36 -10.13 -7.68
CA ALA A 96 1.89 -9.36 -6.56
C ALA A 96 3.42 -9.45 -6.45
N PHE A 97 3.99 -10.65 -6.57
CA PHE A 97 5.44 -10.85 -6.51
C PHE A 97 6.19 -10.15 -7.64
N ASN A 98 5.65 -10.12 -8.85
CA ASN A 98 6.26 -9.38 -9.95
C ASN A 98 6.45 -7.90 -9.57
N ARG A 99 5.48 -7.32 -8.87
CA ARG A 99 5.56 -5.93 -8.42
C ARG A 99 6.40 -5.72 -7.17
N ALA A 100 6.30 -6.62 -6.20
CA ALA A 100 7.12 -6.56 -4.98
C ALA A 100 8.61 -6.71 -5.30
N LYS A 101 8.97 -7.57 -6.26
CA LYS A 101 10.36 -7.74 -6.69
C LYS A 101 10.97 -6.42 -7.17
N GLU A 102 10.26 -5.65 -8.01
CA GLU A 102 10.73 -4.35 -8.49
C GLU A 102 11.05 -3.40 -7.32
N ILE A 103 10.24 -3.40 -6.26
CA ILE A 103 10.35 -2.41 -5.18
C ILE A 103 11.43 -2.78 -4.14
N TRP A 104 11.68 -4.05 -3.89
CA TRP A 104 12.65 -4.52 -2.88
C TRP A 104 13.98 -5.03 -3.47
N THR A 105 14.14 -5.08 -4.80
CA THR A 105 15.44 -5.43 -5.42
C THR A 105 16.32 -4.21 -5.65
N ASP A 106 15.74 -3.02 -5.88
CA ASP A 106 16.47 -1.78 -6.19
C ASP A 106 17.43 -1.29 -5.07
N ASP A 107 17.37 -1.84 -3.85
CA ASP A 107 18.23 -1.43 -2.74
C ASP A 107 19.52 -2.27 -2.59
N GLU A 108 19.62 -3.43 -3.27
CA GLU A 108 20.79 -4.32 -3.14
C GLU A 108 21.93 -3.96 -4.11
N GLU A 109 21.67 -3.17 -5.16
CA GLU A 109 22.68 -2.76 -6.15
C GLU A 109 23.44 -1.46 -5.81
N GLU A 110 23.03 -0.73 -4.76
CA GLU A 110 23.71 0.51 -4.31
C GLU A 110 24.66 0.33 -3.10
N LYS A 111 25.17 -0.89 -2.84
CA LYS A 111 26.21 -1.14 -1.82
C LYS A 111 27.57 -1.52 -2.42
#